data_AF-A0A811T6G7-F1
#
_entry.id   AF-A0A811T6G7-F1
#
_cell.length_a   1.000
_cell.length_b   1.000
_cell.length_c   1.000
_cell.angle_alpha   90.00
_cell.angle_beta   90.00
_cell.angle_gamma   90.00
#
_symmetry.space_group_name_H-M   'P 1'
#
loop_
_entity.id
_entity.type
_entity.pdbx_description
1 polymer ?
#
loop_
_entity_poly.entity_id
_entity_poly.type
_entity_poly.pdbx_seq_one_letter_code
_entity_poly.pdbx_strand_id
1 'polypeptide(L)'
;MIYSTSFDLHTRKGNVVVNISIVDLDDFDRVMDCIEEVNNSVYTISSRINLIEESHADVRIPKGTIGIATMCSITIDGILLKNGIPVNIKYGGLVEIRGGKPHAFTDVIAYRATSIDPMKIFMSRKMTTVTQTIREGRGEVLANIREIPYSAKSNMEEVLTAAELVGIGGLIKSDDKEIFLHQRKSGRIKIPVYAGINTSAAVDEAGIPITTYPVSQLMKFEDMKQI
;
A
#
# COMPACT_ATOMS: atom_id res chain seq x y z
N MET A 1 -5.12 12.71 -6.88
CA MET A 1 -5.48 11.30 -7.18
C MET A 1 -6.65 10.77 -6.38
N ILE A 2 -6.77 10.99 -5.06
CA ILE A 2 -7.91 10.51 -4.24
C ILE A 2 -9.27 10.82 -4.90
N TYR A 3 -9.51 12.09 -5.24
CA TYR A 3 -10.76 12.54 -5.88
C TYR A 3 -11.01 11.97 -7.28
N SER A 4 -9.98 11.41 -7.91
CA SER A 4 -10.06 10.82 -9.25
C SER A 4 -10.36 9.32 -9.22
N THR A 5 -10.34 8.71 -8.03
CA THR A 5 -10.81 7.33 -7.87
C THR A 5 -12.30 7.26 -8.18
N SER A 6 -12.71 6.24 -8.92
CA SER A 6 -14.12 6.00 -9.25
C SER A 6 -14.65 4.67 -8.75
N PHE A 7 -13.80 3.84 -8.13
CA PHE A 7 -14.16 2.52 -7.63
C PHE A 7 -15.42 2.52 -6.75
N ASP A 8 -16.29 1.54 -7.00
CA ASP A 8 -17.54 1.31 -6.31
C ASP A 8 -17.57 -0.12 -5.74
N LEU A 9 -17.81 -0.23 -4.43
CA LEU A 9 -17.74 -1.49 -3.69
C LEU A 9 -18.85 -2.48 -4.09
N HIS A 10 -20.00 -1.99 -4.52
CA HIS A 10 -21.15 -2.83 -4.86
C HIS A 10 -21.00 -3.47 -6.24
N THR A 11 -20.63 -2.66 -7.23
CA THR A 11 -20.45 -3.09 -8.62
C THR A 11 -19.09 -3.72 -8.87
N ARG A 12 -18.11 -3.49 -7.97
CA ARG A 12 -16.70 -3.91 -8.09
C ARG A 12 -16.06 -3.41 -9.38
N LYS A 13 -16.37 -2.16 -9.76
CA LYS A 13 -15.90 -1.52 -10.99
C LYS A 13 -15.41 -0.11 -10.71
N GLY A 14 -14.55 0.37 -11.61
CA GLY A 14 -14.08 1.74 -11.61
C GLY A 14 -12.60 1.87 -11.28
N ASN A 15 -12.13 3.11 -11.24
CA ASN A 15 -10.72 3.42 -11.18
C ASN A 15 -10.19 3.36 -9.74
N VAL A 16 -9.11 2.60 -9.57
CA VAL A 16 -8.27 2.54 -8.38
C VAL A 16 -6.92 3.23 -8.65
N VAL A 17 -6.20 3.60 -7.59
CA VAL A 17 -4.84 4.14 -7.71
C VAL A 17 -3.84 2.99 -7.66
N VAL A 18 -2.90 2.97 -8.60
CA VAL A 18 -1.83 1.97 -8.66
C VAL A 18 -0.45 2.61 -8.53
N ASN A 19 0.48 1.85 -7.96
CA ASN A 19 1.92 2.06 -8.10
C ASN A 19 2.38 1.27 -9.32
N ILE A 20 3.42 1.76 -10.00
CA ILE A 20 3.98 1.07 -11.16
C ILE A 20 5.45 0.77 -10.87
N SER A 21 5.81 -0.49 -10.96
CA SER A 21 7.19 -0.96 -10.86
C SER A 21 7.65 -1.46 -12.22
N ILE A 22 8.84 -1.04 -12.66
CA ILE A 22 9.45 -1.50 -13.90
C ILE A 22 10.61 -2.41 -13.55
N VAL A 23 10.63 -3.59 -14.15
CA VAL A 23 11.63 -4.65 -13.95
C VAL A 23 12.11 -5.20 -15.29
N ASP A 24 13.29 -5.80 -15.31
CA ASP A 24 13.79 -6.51 -16.48
C ASP A 24 12.96 -7.78 -16.75
N LEU A 25 12.74 -8.11 -18.02
CA LEU A 25 12.01 -9.33 -18.41
C LEU A 25 12.75 -10.60 -17.94
N ASP A 26 14.08 -10.57 -17.89
CA ASP A 26 14.89 -11.72 -17.46
C ASP A 26 14.70 -12.03 -15.96
N ASP A 27 14.24 -11.06 -15.17
CA ASP A 27 13.96 -11.23 -13.74
C ASP A 27 12.46 -11.47 -13.45
N PHE A 28 11.59 -11.50 -14.47
CA PHE A 28 10.14 -11.49 -14.30
C PHE A 28 9.62 -12.58 -13.35
N ASP A 29 10.02 -13.83 -13.55
CA ASP A 29 9.55 -14.96 -12.73
C ASP A 29 9.93 -14.77 -11.26
N ARG A 30 11.19 -14.35 -11.00
CA ARG A 30 11.68 -14.09 -9.64
C ARG A 30 10.95 -12.93 -8.98
N VAL A 31 10.61 -11.91 -9.75
CA VAL A 31 9.81 -10.77 -9.28
C VAL A 31 8.40 -11.23 -8.90
N MET A 32 7.79 -12.06 -9.74
CA MET A 32 6.46 -12.61 -9.50
C MET A 32 6.42 -13.48 -8.24
N ASP A 33 7.45 -14.32 -8.01
CA ASP A 33 7.58 -15.10 -6.77
C ASP A 33 7.56 -14.20 -5.52
N CYS A 34 8.32 -13.09 -5.53
CA CYS A 34 8.34 -12.14 -4.41
C CYS A 34 6.97 -11.45 -4.24
N ILE A 35 6.32 -11.06 -5.33
CA ILE A 35 5.01 -10.41 -5.28
C ILE A 35 3.96 -11.39 -4.72
N GLU A 36 3.97 -12.64 -5.17
CA GLU A 36 3.05 -13.68 -4.71
C GLU A 36 3.26 -13.98 -3.22
N GLU A 37 4.50 -14.06 -2.75
CA GLU A 37 4.81 -14.24 -1.32
C GLU A 37 4.21 -13.10 -0.47
N VAL A 38 4.35 -11.84 -0.91
CA VAL A 38 3.77 -10.68 -0.21
C VAL A 38 2.25 -10.66 -0.32
N ASN A 39 1.68 -11.03 -1.47
CA ASN A 39 0.24 -11.06 -1.70
C ASN A 39 -0.49 -12.13 -0.87
N ASN A 40 0.20 -13.22 -0.54
CA ASN A 40 -0.27 -14.24 0.38
C ASN A 40 -0.12 -13.85 1.87
N SER A 41 0.39 -12.65 2.15
CA SER A 41 0.52 -12.08 3.48
C SER A 41 -0.49 -10.94 3.73
N VAL A 42 -0.57 -10.46 4.97
CA VAL A 42 -1.39 -9.30 5.34
C VAL A 42 -0.72 -7.95 5.01
N TYR A 43 0.54 -7.95 4.57
CA TYR A 43 1.36 -6.75 4.39
C TYR A 43 1.15 -6.05 3.05
N THR A 44 0.17 -6.47 2.26
CA THR A 44 -0.29 -5.80 1.04
C THR A 44 -1.69 -5.22 1.21
N ILE A 45 -2.19 -4.57 0.17
CA ILE A 45 -3.52 -3.95 0.10
C ILE A 45 -4.46 -4.79 -0.75
N SER A 46 -3.93 -5.39 -1.80
CA SER A 46 -4.69 -6.25 -2.70
C SER A 46 -3.71 -7.19 -3.35
N SER A 47 -4.13 -8.43 -3.57
CA SER A 47 -3.36 -9.38 -4.38
C SER A 47 -3.57 -9.19 -5.89
N ARG A 48 -4.39 -8.23 -6.29
CA ARG A 48 -4.61 -7.93 -7.71
C ARG A 48 -3.47 -7.10 -8.27
N ILE A 49 -2.97 -7.51 -9.42
CA ILE A 49 -1.95 -6.79 -10.19
C ILE A 49 -2.39 -6.58 -11.64
N ASN A 50 -1.68 -5.74 -12.38
CA ASN A 50 -1.77 -5.72 -13.83
C ASN A 50 -0.37 -5.65 -14.44
N LEU A 51 -0.20 -6.24 -15.63
CA LEU A 51 1.04 -6.19 -16.39
C LEU A 51 0.92 -5.14 -17.49
N ILE A 52 1.96 -4.33 -17.65
CA ILE A 52 2.05 -3.25 -18.62
C ILE A 52 3.24 -3.55 -19.55
N GLU A 53 2.93 -4.12 -20.71
CA GLU A 53 3.95 -4.52 -21.70
C GLU A 53 4.29 -3.38 -22.67
N GLU A 54 3.33 -2.49 -22.93
CA GLU A 54 3.47 -1.39 -23.88
C GLU A 54 3.52 -0.04 -23.17
N SER A 55 4.32 0.88 -23.70
CA SER A 55 4.31 2.27 -23.24
C SER A 55 2.99 2.95 -23.61
N HIS A 56 2.46 3.76 -22.70
CA HIS A 56 1.33 4.66 -22.96
C HIS A 56 1.63 6.07 -22.46
N ALA A 57 0.68 7.00 -22.63
CA ALA A 57 0.88 8.43 -22.38
C ALA A 57 1.47 8.76 -20.98
N ASP A 58 1.14 7.97 -19.96
CA ASP A 58 1.54 8.21 -18.58
C ASP A 58 2.70 7.32 -18.10
N VAL A 59 3.02 6.24 -18.82
CA VAL A 59 3.97 5.21 -18.36
C VAL A 59 4.83 4.77 -19.53
N ARG A 60 6.13 4.98 -19.38
CA ARG A 60 7.12 4.51 -20.35
C ARG A 60 7.66 3.16 -19.91
N ILE A 61 7.49 2.15 -20.75
CA ILE A 61 8.07 0.82 -20.61
C ILE A 61 9.25 0.71 -21.60
N PRO A 62 10.51 0.77 -21.12
CA PRO A 62 11.68 0.52 -21.95
C PRO A 62 11.68 -0.86 -22.61
N LYS A 63 12.37 -0.98 -23.75
CA LYS A 63 12.56 -2.28 -24.40
C LYS A 63 13.32 -3.23 -23.46
N GLY A 64 12.87 -4.48 -23.38
CA GLY A 64 13.46 -5.49 -22.50
C GLY A 64 12.95 -5.45 -21.05
N THR A 65 11.96 -4.59 -20.75
CA THR A 65 11.39 -4.45 -19.41
C THR A 65 9.89 -4.65 -19.44
N ILE A 66 9.30 -4.88 -18.27
CA ILE A 66 7.85 -4.98 -18.06
C ILE A 66 7.43 -4.12 -16.87
N GLY A 67 6.27 -3.48 -17.00
CA GLY A 67 5.62 -2.76 -15.92
C GLY A 67 4.69 -3.67 -15.12
N ILE A 68 4.72 -3.54 -13.80
CA ILE A 68 3.83 -4.24 -12.87
C ILE A 68 3.09 -3.20 -12.06
N ALA A 69 1.76 -3.20 -12.16
CA ALA A 69 0.89 -2.32 -11.41
C ALA A 69 0.38 -3.02 -10.15
N THR A 70 0.64 -2.43 -8.97
CA THR A 70 0.10 -2.89 -7.68
C THR A 70 -0.78 -1.82 -7.06
N MET A 71 -1.78 -2.22 -6.27
CA MET A 71 -2.72 -1.26 -5.70
C MET A 71 -2.07 -0.35 -4.65
N CYS A 72 -2.32 0.96 -4.72
CA CYS A 72 -1.85 1.94 -3.74
C CYS A 72 -2.85 2.11 -2.59
N SER A 73 -2.36 2.43 -1.39
CA SER A 73 -3.20 2.70 -0.20
C SER A 73 -4.09 3.93 -0.34
N ILE A 74 -3.76 4.80 -1.29
CA ILE A 74 -4.60 5.92 -1.70
C ILE A 74 -5.95 5.47 -2.29
N THR A 75 -6.05 4.23 -2.78
CA THR A 75 -7.33 3.64 -3.18
C THR A 75 -8.30 3.54 -2.01
N ILE A 76 -7.83 3.14 -0.83
CA ILE A 76 -8.65 3.11 0.40
C ILE A 76 -9.14 4.51 0.76
N ASP A 77 -8.28 5.51 0.61
CA ASP A 77 -8.64 6.91 0.86
C ASP A 77 -9.77 7.38 -0.07
N GLY A 78 -9.73 6.95 -1.34
CA GLY A 78 -10.80 7.19 -2.31
C GLY A 78 -12.12 6.52 -1.95
N ILE A 79 -12.06 5.26 -1.53
CA ILE A 79 -13.23 4.48 -1.07
C ILE A 79 -13.87 5.16 0.14
N LEU A 80 -13.09 5.52 1.16
CA LEU A 80 -13.58 6.18 2.36
C LEU A 80 -14.21 7.54 2.04
N LEU A 81 -13.56 8.35 1.19
CA LEU A 81 -14.06 9.66 0.80
C LEU A 81 -15.42 9.56 0.09
N LYS A 82 -15.58 8.61 -0.82
CA LYS A 82 -16.85 8.36 -1.53
C LYS A 82 -17.98 7.92 -0.61
N ASN A 83 -17.66 7.30 0.51
CA ASN A 83 -18.61 6.92 1.56
C ASN A 83 -18.77 8.01 2.65
N GLY A 84 -18.40 9.26 2.34
CA GLY A 84 -18.62 10.42 3.20
C GLY A 84 -17.62 10.54 4.36
N ILE A 85 -16.51 9.82 4.34
CA ILE A 85 -15.52 9.81 5.42
C ILE A 85 -14.29 10.62 4.97
N PRO A 86 -14.07 11.84 5.52
CA PRO A 86 -12.94 12.65 5.12
C PRO A 86 -11.64 12.08 5.71
N VAL A 87 -10.70 11.73 4.84
CA VAL A 87 -9.40 11.15 5.21
C VAL A 87 -8.27 12.16 5.02
N ASN A 88 -7.32 12.16 5.96
CA ASN A 88 -6.10 12.95 5.86
C ASN A 88 -4.87 12.06 6.07
N ILE A 89 -4.07 11.82 5.03
CA ILE A 89 -2.84 11.03 5.10
C ILE A 89 -1.77 11.87 5.81
N LYS A 90 -1.30 11.43 6.98
CA LYS A 90 -0.40 12.21 7.83
C LYS A 90 1.06 11.80 7.69
N TYR A 91 1.32 10.50 7.76
CA TYR A 91 2.67 9.96 7.87
C TYR A 91 2.84 8.75 6.97
N GLY A 92 4.04 8.58 6.42
CA GLY A 92 4.55 7.29 5.96
C GLY A 92 5.61 6.82 6.94
N GLY A 93 5.68 5.52 7.20
CA GLY A 93 6.62 4.97 8.18
C GLY A 93 6.88 3.48 8.03
N LEU A 94 7.71 2.99 8.95
CA LEU A 94 7.99 1.58 9.17
C LEU A 94 7.23 1.11 10.39
N VAL A 95 6.68 -0.11 10.30
CA VAL A 95 6.01 -0.79 11.39
C VAL A 95 6.82 -2.02 11.74
N GLU A 96 7.29 -2.07 12.97
CA GLU A 96 7.92 -3.25 13.53
C GLU A 96 6.87 -4.32 13.75
N ILE A 97 7.14 -5.51 13.23
CA ILE A 97 6.36 -6.71 13.47
C ILE A 97 7.12 -7.58 14.49
N ARG A 98 6.39 -8.09 15.48
CA ARG A 98 6.90 -9.05 16.48
C ARG A 98 5.92 -10.19 16.66
N GLY A 99 6.37 -11.42 16.47
CA GLY A 99 5.52 -12.61 16.58
C GLY A 99 4.32 -12.59 15.62
N GLY A 100 4.51 -12.05 14.42
CA GLY A 100 3.48 -11.89 13.39
C GLY A 100 2.45 -10.79 13.67
N LYS A 101 2.66 -9.96 14.70
CA LYS A 101 1.76 -8.87 15.07
C LYS A 101 2.44 -7.52 14.95
N PRO A 102 1.71 -6.48 14.51
CA PRO A 102 2.24 -5.12 14.48
C PRO A 102 2.49 -4.63 15.92
N HIS A 103 3.72 -4.18 16.19
CA HIS A 103 4.16 -3.76 17.52
C HIS A 103 4.16 -2.23 17.67
N ALA A 104 4.92 -1.52 16.83
CA ALA A 104 5.00 -0.07 16.88
C ALA A 104 5.48 0.53 15.55
N PHE A 105 5.20 1.81 15.32
CA PHE A 105 5.91 2.56 14.27
C PHE A 105 7.29 2.97 14.78
N THR A 106 8.35 2.49 14.14
CA THR A 106 9.74 2.75 14.52
C THR A 106 10.24 4.08 13.95
N ASP A 107 9.89 4.35 12.69
CA ASP A 107 10.22 5.58 11.99
C ASP A 107 8.99 6.12 11.25
N VAL A 108 8.79 7.45 11.30
CA VAL A 108 7.72 8.14 10.57
C VAL A 108 8.21 9.45 9.97
N ILE A 109 7.78 9.74 8.75
CA ILE A 109 7.98 11.03 8.09
C ILE A 109 6.61 11.61 7.76
N ALA A 110 6.38 12.85 8.16
CA ALA A 110 5.13 13.55 7.87
C ALA A 110 5.08 13.96 6.41
N TYR A 111 4.03 13.57 5.67
CA TYR A 111 3.87 13.94 4.26
C TYR A 111 3.88 15.46 4.03
N ARG A 112 3.40 16.25 5.00
CA ARG A 112 3.41 17.72 4.94
C ARG A 112 4.80 18.36 5.08
N ALA A 113 5.80 17.60 5.52
CA ALA A 113 7.12 18.10 5.87
C ALA A 113 8.19 17.72 4.83
N THR A 114 7.80 17.09 3.72
CA THR A 114 8.71 16.63 2.67
C THR A 114 8.03 16.74 1.30
N SER A 115 8.81 17.06 0.26
CA SER A 115 8.39 16.94 -1.14
C SER A 115 8.70 15.56 -1.73
N ILE A 116 9.53 14.77 -1.05
CA ILE A 116 9.90 13.40 -1.42
C ILE A 116 8.94 12.44 -0.72
N ASP A 117 8.44 11.43 -1.44
CA ASP A 117 7.64 10.36 -0.84
C ASP A 117 8.43 9.65 0.28
N PRO A 118 7.96 9.69 1.54
CA PRO A 118 8.53 8.95 2.66
C PRO A 118 8.87 7.50 2.35
N MET A 119 8.01 6.81 1.60
CA MET A 119 8.21 5.40 1.32
C MET A 119 9.47 5.15 0.49
N LYS A 120 9.76 6.03 -0.49
CA LYS A 120 10.99 5.96 -1.28
C LYS A 120 12.23 6.16 -0.41
N ILE A 121 12.14 7.02 0.60
CA ILE A 121 13.26 7.26 1.53
C ILE A 121 13.59 5.97 2.28
N PHE A 122 12.59 5.31 2.86
CA PHE A 122 12.79 4.05 3.60
C PHE A 122 13.33 2.92 2.72
N MET A 123 12.77 2.74 1.52
CA MET A 123 13.26 1.75 0.55
C MET A 123 14.71 2.05 0.14
N SER A 124 15.03 3.30 -0.22
CA SER A 124 16.40 3.69 -0.62
C SER A 124 17.46 3.48 0.46
N ARG A 125 17.04 3.49 1.73
CA ARG A 125 17.89 3.25 2.89
C ARG A 125 17.93 1.78 3.31
N LYS A 126 17.24 0.89 2.57
CA LYS A 126 17.14 -0.55 2.84
C LYS A 126 16.68 -0.84 4.28
N MET A 127 15.68 -0.09 4.74
CA MET A 127 15.17 -0.19 6.12
C MET A 127 14.03 -1.20 6.28
N THR A 128 13.58 -1.84 5.21
CA THR A 128 12.52 -2.85 5.24
C THR A 128 13.10 -4.25 5.33
N THR A 129 12.33 -5.17 5.91
CA THR A 129 12.62 -6.61 5.92
C THR A 129 11.34 -7.40 5.69
N VAL A 130 10.56 -7.04 4.66
CA VAL A 130 9.24 -7.61 4.34
C VAL A 130 9.30 -9.12 4.20
N THR A 131 10.25 -9.64 3.42
CA THR A 131 10.36 -11.08 3.15
C THR A 131 10.70 -11.86 4.43
N GLN A 132 11.64 -11.35 5.22
CA GLN A 132 11.96 -11.92 6.54
C GLN A 132 10.75 -11.85 7.48
N THR A 133 10.01 -10.75 7.45
CA THR A 133 8.84 -10.54 8.29
C THR A 133 7.73 -11.54 7.99
N ILE A 134 7.52 -11.89 6.72
CA ILE A 134 6.57 -12.93 6.31
C ILE A 134 7.00 -14.30 6.85
N ARG A 135 8.29 -14.64 6.73
CA ARG A 135 8.82 -15.98 7.06
C ARG A 135 9.03 -16.20 8.56
N GLU A 136 9.53 -15.20 9.27
CA GLU A 136 9.94 -15.29 10.68
C GLU A 136 8.94 -14.63 11.63
N GLY A 137 7.96 -13.88 11.11
CA GLY A 137 7.02 -13.11 11.93
C GLY A 137 7.69 -11.95 12.67
N ARG A 138 8.87 -11.50 12.23
CA ARG A 138 9.58 -10.37 12.82
C ARG A 138 10.33 -9.54 11.77
N GLY A 139 10.31 -8.23 11.91
CA GLY A 139 10.99 -7.30 11.00
C GLY A 139 10.22 -6.01 10.81
N GLU A 140 10.50 -5.29 9.72
CA GLU A 140 9.99 -3.95 9.44
C GLU A 140 9.26 -3.93 8.10
N VAL A 141 8.02 -3.43 8.10
CA VAL A 141 7.19 -3.30 6.88
C VAL A 141 6.69 -1.86 6.70
N LEU A 142 6.45 -1.45 5.47
CA LEU A 142 5.97 -0.10 5.17
C LEU A 142 4.47 0.04 5.47
N ALA A 143 4.10 1.17 6.06
CA ALA A 143 2.72 1.56 6.28
C ALA A 143 2.54 3.08 6.25
N ASN A 144 1.30 3.54 6.07
CA ASN A 144 0.94 4.94 6.21
C ASN A 144 -0.11 5.12 7.30
N ILE A 145 -0.05 6.26 7.98
CA ILE A 145 -1.01 6.67 9.00
C ILE A 145 -1.92 7.74 8.43
N ARG A 146 -3.22 7.48 8.47
CA ARG A 146 -4.29 8.41 8.12
C ARG A 146 -4.97 8.95 9.37
N GLU A 147 -5.67 10.07 9.25
CA GLU A 147 -6.56 10.59 10.28
C GLU A 147 -7.97 10.86 9.75
N ILE A 148 -8.97 10.33 10.45
CA ILE A 148 -10.39 10.60 10.19
C ILE A 148 -11.06 11.22 11.43
N PRO A 149 -12.24 11.87 11.30
CA PRO A 149 -13.05 12.27 12.44
C PRO A 149 -13.45 11.06 13.29
N TYR A 150 -13.41 11.19 14.62
CA TYR A 150 -13.82 10.12 15.53
C TYR A 150 -15.27 9.66 15.30
N SER A 151 -16.17 10.60 14.97
CA SER A 151 -17.57 10.32 14.65
C SER A 151 -17.75 9.39 13.45
N ALA A 152 -16.76 9.29 12.56
CA ALA A 152 -16.81 8.44 11.38
C ALA A 152 -16.30 7.00 11.64
N LYS A 153 -15.92 6.65 12.87
CA LYS A 153 -15.29 5.36 13.19
C LYS A 153 -16.13 4.15 12.76
N SER A 154 -17.40 4.09 13.19
CA SER A 154 -18.28 2.94 12.87
C SER A 154 -18.49 2.79 11.37
N ASN A 155 -18.79 3.90 10.68
CA ASN A 155 -18.96 3.90 9.23
C ASN A 155 -17.67 3.48 8.50
N MET A 156 -16.50 3.91 8.99
CA MET A 156 -15.21 3.47 8.44
C MET A 156 -14.99 1.97 8.60
N GLU A 157 -15.31 1.40 9.77
CA GLU A 157 -15.16 -0.05 10.01
C GLU A 157 -16.07 -0.87 9.07
N GLU A 158 -17.31 -0.43 8.85
CA GLU A 158 -18.24 -1.04 7.89
C GLU A 158 -17.71 -0.97 6.46
N VAL A 159 -17.26 0.21 6.02
CA VAL A 159 -16.73 0.44 4.67
C VAL A 159 -15.45 -0.37 4.42
N LEU A 160 -14.52 -0.40 5.37
CA LEU A 160 -13.29 -1.19 5.23
C LEU A 160 -13.55 -2.69 5.27
N THR A 161 -14.53 -3.14 6.04
CA THR A 161 -14.95 -4.55 6.01
C THR A 161 -15.53 -4.92 4.65
N ALA A 162 -16.38 -4.07 4.07
CA ALA A 162 -16.89 -4.26 2.72
C ALA A 162 -15.77 -4.23 1.65
N ALA A 163 -14.75 -3.39 1.82
CA ALA A 163 -13.57 -3.36 0.96
C ALA A 163 -12.74 -4.66 1.06
N GLU A 164 -12.55 -5.17 2.28
CA GLU A 164 -11.82 -6.42 2.53
C GLU A 164 -12.51 -7.61 1.81
N LEU A 165 -13.85 -7.66 1.84
CA LEU A 165 -14.65 -8.70 1.13
C LEU A 165 -14.50 -8.67 -0.40
N VAL A 166 -14.03 -7.56 -0.99
CA VAL A 166 -13.76 -7.47 -2.43
C VAL A 166 -12.26 -7.52 -2.77
N GLY A 167 -11.42 -7.85 -1.79
CA GLY A 167 -9.97 -8.00 -1.97
C GLY A 167 -9.18 -6.69 -1.88
N ILE A 168 -9.70 -5.68 -1.18
CA ILE A 168 -9.00 -4.43 -0.86
C ILE A 168 -8.92 -4.28 0.67
N GLY A 169 -7.80 -4.72 1.24
CA GLY A 169 -7.53 -4.74 2.67
C GLY A 169 -6.34 -3.87 3.07
N GLY A 170 -5.50 -4.39 3.97
CA GLY A 170 -4.27 -3.74 4.45
C GLY A 170 -4.45 -2.88 5.70
N LEU A 171 -5.65 -2.81 6.29
CA LEU A 171 -5.85 -2.16 7.59
C LEU A 171 -5.04 -2.87 8.68
N ILE A 172 -4.19 -2.13 9.39
CA ILE A 172 -3.43 -2.68 10.50
C ILE A 172 -4.35 -2.69 11.74
N LYS A 173 -4.83 -3.89 12.10
CA LYS A 173 -5.61 -4.13 13.31
C LYS A 173 -4.63 -4.39 14.46
N SER A 174 -4.70 -3.57 15.51
CA SER A 174 -3.93 -3.81 16.74
C SER A 174 -4.74 -3.42 17.97
N ASP A 175 -4.65 -4.27 18.98
CA ASP A 175 -5.19 -4.01 20.31
C ASP A 175 -4.28 -3.05 21.11
N ASP A 176 -3.07 -2.81 20.61
CA ASP A 176 -2.08 -2.00 21.29
C ASP A 176 -2.22 -0.52 20.94
N LYS A 177 -2.51 0.27 21.98
CA LYS A 177 -2.60 1.73 21.87
C LYS A 177 -1.24 2.36 21.57
N GLU A 178 -0.14 1.62 21.77
CA GLU A 178 1.23 2.09 21.59
C GLU A 178 1.67 2.17 20.13
N ILE A 179 0.99 1.49 19.18
CA ILE A 179 1.31 1.63 17.74
C ILE A 179 1.32 3.11 17.33
N PHE A 180 0.40 3.88 17.88
CA PHE A 180 0.27 5.30 17.56
C PHE A 180 1.08 6.14 18.52
N LEU A 181 2.40 5.94 18.57
CA LEU A 181 3.35 6.83 19.24
C LEU A 181 2.94 8.28 18.96
N HIS A 182 2.40 8.91 20.00
CA HIS A 182 2.09 10.34 20.08
C HIS A 182 1.11 10.87 19.01
N GLN A 183 -0.16 11.07 19.40
CA GLN A 183 -1.06 12.16 18.97
C GLN A 183 -2.52 11.69 19.08
N ARG A 184 -3.07 11.74 20.28
CA ARG A 184 -4.51 12.00 20.43
C ARG A 184 -4.70 13.49 20.22
N LYS A 185 -4.83 13.93 18.96
CA LYS A 185 -5.53 15.20 18.72
C LYS A 185 -7.00 14.98 19.03
N SER A 186 -7.59 15.85 19.85
CA SER A 186 -8.99 15.76 20.24
C SER A 186 -9.90 15.62 19.02
N GLY A 187 -10.76 14.59 19.00
CA GLY A 187 -11.79 14.42 17.97
C GLY A 187 -11.38 13.70 16.69
N ARG A 188 -10.12 13.24 16.54
CA ARG A 188 -9.68 12.44 15.38
C ARG A 188 -9.11 11.09 15.82
N ILE A 189 -9.20 10.10 14.94
CA ILE A 189 -8.57 8.78 15.12
C ILE A 189 -7.56 8.54 14.01
N LYS A 190 -6.49 7.82 14.36
CA LYS A 190 -5.45 7.40 13.42
C LYS A 190 -5.78 6.03 12.85
N ILE A 191 -5.64 5.87 11.54
CA ILE A 191 -5.92 4.64 10.79
C ILE A 191 -4.64 4.23 10.05
N PRO A 192 -3.92 3.21 10.54
CA PRO A 192 -2.72 2.69 9.92
C PRO A 192 -3.09 1.65 8.84
N VAL A 193 -2.44 1.74 7.68
CA VAL A 193 -2.64 0.79 6.58
C VAL A 193 -1.28 0.44 6.01
N TYR A 194 -1.03 -0.85 5.77
CA TYR A 194 0.14 -1.32 5.04
C TYR A 194 0.24 -0.68 3.65
N ALA A 195 1.47 -0.49 3.17
CA ALA A 195 1.71 0.11 1.87
C ALA A 195 1.74 -0.98 0.78
N GLY A 196 1.05 -0.75 -0.33
CA GLY A 196 1.02 -1.73 -1.44
C GLY A 196 2.33 -1.87 -2.20
N ILE A 197 3.31 -1.01 -1.91
CA ILE A 197 4.70 -1.11 -2.37
C ILE A 197 5.58 -1.99 -1.47
N ASN A 198 5.01 -2.65 -0.44
CA ASN A 198 5.72 -3.73 0.26
C ASN A 198 6.10 -4.86 -0.71
N THR A 199 5.33 -5.05 -1.79
CA THR A 199 5.70 -5.96 -2.90
C THR A 199 7.01 -5.51 -3.56
N SER A 200 7.13 -4.23 -3.88
CA SER A 200 8.33 -3.65 -4.49
C SER A 200 9.52 -3.66 -3.52
N ALA A 201 9.29 -3.49 -2.22
CA ALA A 201 10.31 -3.61 -1.19
C ALA A 201 10.85 -5.04 -1.07
N ALA A 202 9.99 -6.06 -1.11
CA ALA A 202 10.43 -7.45 -1.11
C ALA A 202 11.30 -7.81 -2.34
N VAL A 203 10.95 -7.29 -3.51
CA VAL A 203 11.76 -7.46 -4.74
C VAL A 203 13.14 -6.81 -4.58
N ASP A 204 13.22 -5.59 -4.02
CA ASP A 204 14.48 -4.90 -3.75
C ASP A 204 15.33 -5.64 -2.69
N GLU A 205 14.70 -6.19 -1.65
CA GLU A 205 15.33 -7.04 -0.62
C GLU A 205 15.97 -8.30 -1.22
N ALA A 206 15.36 -8.87 -2.28
CA ALA A 206 15.88 -10.01 -3.02
C ALA A 206 17.07 -9.66 -3.94
N GLY A 207 17.48 -8.38 -3.98
CA GLY A 207 18.56 -7.88 -4.81
C GLY A 207 18.21 -7.78 -6.29
N ILE A 208 16.92 -7.78 -6.62
CA ILE A 208 16.44 -7.66 -8.01
C ILE A 208 16.27 -6.18 -8.34
N PRO A 209 16.88 -5.66 -9.42
CA PRO A 209 16.71 -4.27 -9.82
C PRO A 209 15.24 -3.95 -10.14
N ILE A 210 14.69 -2.96 -9.43
CA ILE A 210 13.30 -2.53 -9.58
C ILE A 210 13.20 -1.00 -9.51
N THR A 211 12.50 -0.40 -10.47
CA THR A 211 12.21 1.04 -10.44
C THR A 211 10.73 1.26 -10.13
N THR A 212 10.43 1.78 -8.93
CA THR A 212 9.04 1.97 -8.48
C THR A 212 8.62 3.44 -8.48
N TYR A 213 7.47 3.68 -9.06
CA TYR A 213 6.75 4.94 -9.10
C TYR A 213 5.47 4.79 -8.25
N PRO A 214 5.49 5.23 -6.99
CA PRO A 214 4.30 5.28 -6.14
C PRO A 214 3.30 6.29 -6.65
N VAL A 215 2.00 6.04 -6.41
CA VAL A 215 0.92 7.00 -6.70
C VAL A 215 0.97 7.44 -8.17
N SER A 216 1.08 6.47 -9.08
CA SER A 216 1.39 6.75 -10.49
C SER A 216 0.16 7.01 -11.33
N GLN A 217 -0.78 6.05 -11.34
CA GLN A 217 -1.86 6.07 -12.32
C GLN A 217 -3.20 5.62 -11.74
N LEU A 218 -4.27 5.98 -12.46
CA LEU A 218 -5.57 5.36 -12.33
C LEU A 218 -5.66 4.15 -13.25
N MET A 219 -6.18 3.06 -12.73
CA MET A 219 -6.42 1.84 -13.50
C MET A 219 -7.78 1.28 -13.13
N LYS A 220 -8.49 0.67 -14.08
CA LYS A 220 -9.76 0.01 -13.78
C LYS A 220 -9.48 -1.22 -12.93
N PHE A 221 -10.23 -1.38 -11.84
CA PHE A 221 -10.11 -2.52 -10.95
C PHE A 221 -10.37 -3.84 -11.68
N GLU A 222 -11.32 -3.85 -12.63
CA GLU A 222 -11.64 -5.01 -13.45
C GLU A 222 -10.52 -5.45 -14.39
N ASP A 223 -9.59 -4.57 -14.75
CA ASP A 223 -8.43 -4.89 -15.59
C ASP A 223 -7.29 -5.53 -14.76
N MET A 224 -7.32 -5.39 -13.43
CA MET A 224 -6.35 -6.01 -12.53
C MET A 224 -6.73 -7.46 -12.24
N LYS A 225 -5.80 -8.40 -12.40
CA LYS A 225 -5.98 -9.84 -12.16
C LYS A 225 -5.51 -10.22 -10.78
N GLN A 226 -6.28 -11.05 -10.10
CA GLN A 226 -5.86 -11.67 -8.85
C GLN A 226 -4.77 -12.70 -9.16
N ILE A 227 -3.69 -12.63 -8.39
CA ILE A 227 -2.63 -13.63 -8.33
C ILE A 227 -2.52 -14.14 -6.89
#